data_AF-A0AA95SDR1-F1
#
_entry.id   AF-A0AA95SDR1-F1
#
_cell.length_a   1.000
_cell.length_b   1.000
_cell.length_c   1.000
_cell.angle_alpha   90.00
_cell.angle_beta   90.00
_cell.angle_gamma   90.00
#
_symmetry.space_group_name_H-M   'P 1'
#
loop_
_entity.id
_entity.type
_entity.pdbx_description
1 polymer ?
#
loop_
_entity_poly.entity_id
_entity_poly.type
_entity_poly.pdbx_seq_one_letter_code
_entity_poly.pdbx_strand_id
1 'polypeptide(L)'
;MKKILTLLCTSLIVLLMLVGPGNPVQAAQNVVFLGPVPDFEHPPGCGCEDLKPLTGSERNKIVSDLLKTDVFKGARKDLMSQGIKWNGANTVEVIKVDGAPVLVGIPFTKDGNIKFYAFVFLGN
;
A
#
# COMPACT_ATOMS: atom_id res chain seq x y z
N MET A 1 28.67 -47.02 19.21
CA MET A 1 27.46 -46.43 18.57
C MET A 1 26.60 -45.56 19.50
N LYS A 2 26.43 -45.90 20.80
CA LYS A 2 25.64 -45.08 21.76
C LYS A 2 26.06 -43.61 21.91
N LYS A 3 27.37 -43.31 21.92
CA LYS A 3 27.87 -41.93 22.15
C LYS A 3 27.61 -40.97 20.98
N ILE A 4 27.53 -41.48 19.76
CA ILE A 4 27.27 -40.68 18.55
C ILE A 4 25.79 -40.27 18.49
N LEU A 5 24.89 -41.17 18.91
CA LEU A 5 23.46 -40.88 18.97
C LEU A 5 23.16 -39.77 20.00
N THR A 6 23.82 -39.80 21.16
CA THR A 6 23.66 -38.77 22.19
C THR A 6 24.14 -37.39 21.70
N LEU A 7 25.23 -37.34 20.91
CA LEU A 7 25.79 -36.10 20.36
C LEU A 7 24.87 -35.47 19.30
N LEU A 8 24.27 -36.29 18.44
CA LEU A 8 23.33 -35.84 17.41
C LEU A 8 22.04 -35.27 18.02
N CYS A 9 21.51 -35.93 19.07
CA CYS A 9 20.30 -35.46 19.74
C CYS A 9 20.49 -34.12 20.47
N THR A 10 21.62 -33.91 21.15
CA THR A 10 21.90 -32.63 21.81
C THR A 10 22.16 -31.50 20.82
N SER A 11 22.86 -31.77 19.71
CA SER A 11 23.04 -30.78 18.64
C SER A 11 21.71 -30.36 18.00
N LEU A 12 20.79 -31.30 17.81
CA LEU A 12 19.48 -31.03 17.23
C LEU A 12 18.62 -30.18 18.16
N ILE A 13 18.68 -30.44 19.48
CA ILE A 13 17.97 -29.67 20.49
C ILE A 13 18.46 -28.21 20.54
N VAL A 14 19.78 -27.97 20.48
CA VAL A 14 20.32 -26.60 20.42
C VAL A 14 19.89 -25.89 19.14
N LEU A 15 19.89 -26.59 17.99
CA LEU A 15 19.43 -26.01 16.73
C LEU A 15 17.95 -25.61 16.80
N LEU A 16 17.10 -26.44 17.41
CA LEU A 16 15.67 -26.18 17.61
C LEU A 16 15.39 -24.95 18.51
N MET A 17 16.28 -24.64 19.46
CA MET A 17 16.14 -23.45 20.32
C MET A 17 16.48 -22.13 19.59
N LEU A 18 17.22 -22.17 18.48
CA LEU A 18 17.50 -20.98 17.65
C LEU A 18 16.43 -20.71 16.58
N VAL A 19 15.47 -21.62 16.37
CA VAL A 19 14.39 -21.48 15.37
C VAL A 19 13.12 -20.87 15.97
N GLY A 20 13.23 -20.16 17.10
CA GLY A 20 12.15 -19.33 17.60
C GLY A 20 12.35 -17.87 17.17
N PRO A 21 12.11 -17.48 15.90
CA PRO A 21 11.91 -16.07 15.63
C PRO A 21 10.64 -15.70 16.41
N GLY A 22 10.79 -14.88 17.44
CA GLY A 22 9.67 -14.12 17.95
C GLY A 22 9.02 -13.46 16.73
N ASN A 23 7.75 -13.77 16.46
CA ASN A 23 7.03 -13.22 15.32
C ASN A 23 7.27 -11.71 15.32
N PRO A 24 8.00 -11.15 14.34
CA PRO A 24 8.05 -9.72 14.22
C PRO A 24 6.60 -9.31 13.98
N VAL A 25 5.99 -8.63 14.93
CA VAL A 25 4.72 -7.93 14.71
C VAL A 25 5.07 -6.90 13.64
N GLN A 26 4.79 -7.24 12.39
CA GLN A 26 5.05 -6.38 11.26
C GLN A 26 4.20 -5.13 11.49
N ALA A 27 4.85 -4.01 11.76
CA ALA A 27 4.16 -2.74 11.94
C ALA A 27 3.26 -2.53 10.71
N ALA A 28 1.98 -2.24 10.95
CA ALA A 28 1.03 -1.98 9.89
C ALA A 28 1.61 -0.87 8.99
N GLN A 29 1.56 -1.07 7.67
CA GLN A 29 1.97 -0.02 6.74
C GLN A 29 1.05 1.19 6.96
N ASN A 30 1.62 2.40 7.00
CA ASN A 30 0.88 3.66 7.18
C ASN A 30 0.07 4.07 5.94
N VAL A 31 -0.39 3.08 5.17
CA VAL A 31 -1.15 3.27 3.94
C VAL A 31 -2.40 2.41 4.00
N VAL A 32 -3.54 3.04 3.73
CA VAL A 32 -4.84 2.36 3.65
C VAL A 32 -5.36 2.44 2.22
N PHE A 33 -5.86 1.32 1.71
CA PHE A 33 -6.61 1.27 0.46
C PHE A 33 -8.09 1.52 0.75
N LEU A 34 -8.64 2.60 0.21
CA LEU A 34 -10.06 2.96 0.38
C LEU A 34 -10.97 2.37 -0.70
N GLY A 35 -10.39 1.86 -1.80
CA GLY A 35 -11.15 1.31 -2.90
C GLY A 35 -11.54 2.37 -3.94
N PRO A 36 -12.56 2.09 -4.78
CA PRO A 36 -12.96 2.99 -5.85
C PRO A 36 -13.56 4.28 -5.29
N VAL A 37 -13.17 5.41 -5.85
CA VAL A 37 -13.79 6.71 -5.54
C VAL A 37 -15.17 6.72 -6.21
N PRO A 38 -16.27 6.93 -5.46
CA PRO A 38 -17.59 7.03 -6.06
C PRO A 38 -17.68 8.28 -6.93
N ASP A 39 -18.45 8.20 -8.01
CA ASP A 39 -18.87 9.37 -8.77
C ASP A 39 -19.87 10.16 -7.90
N PHE A 40 -19.36 10.96 -6.96
CA PHE A 40 -20.20 11.82 -6.12
C PHE A 40 -20.69 13.00 -6.95
N GLU A 41 -22.02 13.13 -7.08
CA GLU A 41 -22.63 14.44 -7.30
C GLU A 41 -22.25 15.32 -6.11
N HIS A 42 -21.47 16.37 -6.37
CA HIS A 42 -20.93 17.26 -5.35
C HIS A 42 -22.07 17.81 -4.48
N PRO A 43 -22.15 17.49 -3.17
CA PRO A 43 -23.11 18.16 -2.31
C PRO A 43 -22.76 19.66 -2.29
N PRO A 44 -23.75 20.55 -2.39
CA PRO A 44 -23.49 21.99 -2.42
C PRO A 44 -22.80 22.38 -1.10
N GLY A 45 -21.53 22.80 -1.18
CA GLY A 45 -20.72 23.20 -0.03
C GLY A 45 -19.43 22.41 0.22
N CYS A 46 -19.15 21.33 -0.53
CA CYS A 46 -17.76 20.83 -0.62
C CYS A 46 -16.99 21.80 -1.52
N GLY A 47 -16.22 22.71 -0.92
CA GLY A 47 -15.30 23.57 -1.65
C GLY A 47 -14.04 22.79 -2.02
N CYS A 48 -13.63 22.81 -3.29
CA CYS A 48 -12.32 22.33 -3.71
C CYS A 48 -11.17 23.28 -3.31
N GLU A 49 -11.47 24.39 -2.64
CA GLU A 49 -10.53 25.49 -2.39
C GLU A 49 -9.39 25.10 -1.43
N ASP A 50 -9.63 24.10 -0.55
CA ASP A 50 -8.63 23.59 0.38
C ASP A 50 -7.82 22.40 -0.18
N LEU A 51 -8.14 21.94 -1.40
CA LEU A 51 -7.41 20.87 -2.06
C LEU A 51 -6.16 21.45 -2.72
N LYS A 52 -4.99 20.97 -2.32
CA LYS A 52 -3.70 21.33 -2.92
C LYS A 52 -3.15 20.13 -3.69
N PRO A 53 -3.36 20.05 -5.02
CA PRO A 53 -2.73 19.04 -5.85
C PRO A 53 -1.21 19.17 -5.77
N LEU A 54 -0.51 18.10 -5.42
CA LEU A 54 0.94 18.08 -5.39
C LEU A 54 1.48 17.77 -6.78
N THR A 55 2.51 18.50 -7.19
CA THR A 55 3.21 18.31 -8.46
C THR A 55 4.72 18.18 -8.23
N GLY A 56 5.48 17.81 -9.27
CA GLY A 56 6.94 17.76 -9.22
C GLY A 56 7.51 16.70 -8.26
N SER A 57 8.59 17.07 -7.56
CA SER A 57 9.40 16.14 -6.74
C SER A 57 8.66 15.61 -5.51
N GLU A 58 7.87 16.44 -4.84
CA GLU A 58 7.09 16.04 -3.66
C GLU A 58 6.06 14.97 -4.01
N ARG A 59 5.30 15.19 -5.10
CA ARG A 59 4.41 14.18 -5.68
C ARG A 59 5.15 12.89 -5.98
N ASN A 60 6.28 12.98 -6.70
CA ASN A 60 7.03 11.79 -7.13
C ASN A 60 7.54 10.95 -5.96
N LYS A 61 7.95 11.60 -4.86
CA LYS A 61 8.36 10.91 -3.63
C LYS A 61 7.19 10.10 -3.05
N ILE A 62 6.04 10.74 -2.86
CA ILE A 62 4.84 10.09 -2.31
C ILE A 62 4.37 8.93 -3.20
N VAL A 63 4.35 9.13 -4.52
CA VAL A 63 4.02 8.06 -5.47
C VAL A 63 5.02 6.92 -5.37
N SER A 64 6.33 7.21 -5.37
CA SER A 64 7.37 6.17 -5.24
C SER A 64 7.22 5.36 -3.97
N ASP A 65 6.94 6.02 -2.84
CA ASP A 65 6.77 5.37 -1.55
C ASP A 65 5.49 4.52 -1.51
N LEU A 66 4.39 5.00 -2.11
CA LEU A 66 3.16 4.23 -2.25
C LEU A 66 3.39 2.95 -3.05
N LEU A 67 4.06 3.04 -4.20
CA LEU A 67 4.30 1.91 -5.09
C LEU A 67 5.14 0.79 -4.46
N LYS A 68 5.92 1.12 -3.42
CA LYS A 68 6.73 0.14 -2.66
C LYS A 68 5.91 -0.61 -1.61
N THR A 69 4.77 -0.07 -1.18
CA THR A 69 3.93 -0.71 -0.14
C THR A 69 3.32 -2.01 -0.63
N ASP A 70 3.11 -2.94 0.30
CA ASP A 70 2.44 -4.21 0.02
C ASP A 70 0.93 -3.99 -0.14
N VAL A 71 0.37 -2.98 0.52
CA VAL A 71 -1.02 -2.53 0.32
C VAL A 71 -1.27 -2.15 -1.15
N PHE A 72 -0.42 -1.33 -1.76
CA PHE A 72 -0.54 -1.02 -3.17
C PHE A 72 -0.33 -2.24 -4.06
N LYS A 73 0.73 -3.02 -3.82
CA LYS A 73 1.05 -4.20 -4.65
C LYS A 73 -0.09 -5.22 -4.62
N GLY A 74 -0.70 -5.45 -3.46
CA GLY A 74 -1.87 -6.30 -3.27
C GLY A 74 -3.07 -5.77 -4.05
N ALA A 75 -3.49 -4.54 -3.80
CA ALA A 75 -4.61 -3.91 -4.50
C ALA A 75 -4.42 -3.92 -6.02
N ARG A 76 -3.22 -3.58 -6.51
CA ARG A 76 -2.88 -3.63 -7.94
C ARG A 76 -3.03 -5.05 -8.49
N LYS A 77 -2.48 -6.05 -7.81
CA LYS A 77 -2.56 -7.46 -8.24
C LYS A 77 -4.02 -7.90 -8.35
N ASP A 78 -4.83 -7.58 -7.35
CA ASP A 78 -6.24 -7.97 -7.29
C ASP A 78 -7.05 -7.28 -8.40
N LEU A 79 -6.85 -5.99 -8.62
CA LEU A 79 -7.50 -5.24 -9.70
C LEU A 79 -7.07 -5.76 -11.09
N MET A 80 -5.78 -6.04 -11.28
CA MET A 80 -5.29 -6.60 -12.54
C MET A 80 -5.83 -8.01 -12.81
N SER A 81 -6.04 -8.83 -11.78
CA SER A 81 -6.69 -10.15 -11.93
C SER A 81 -8.14 -10.06 -12.40
N GLN A 82 -8.81 -8.93 -12.17
CA GLN A 82 -10.17 -8.63 -12.63
C GLN A 82 -10.22 -8.01 -14.04
N GLY A 83 -9.09 -7.99 -14.76
CA GLY A 83 -8.96 -7.40 -16.08
C GLY A 83 -8.84 -5.88 -16.09
N ILE A 84 -8.65 -5.25 -14.92
CA ILE A 84 -8.52 -3.80 -14.79
C ILE A 84 -7.06 -3.40 -15.01
N LYS A 85 -6.80 -2.53 -15.99
CA LYS A 85 -5.45 -2.12 -16.39
C LYS A 85 -4.96 -0.95 -15.55
N TRP A 86 -3.72 -1.00 -15.09
CA TRP A 86 -3.07 0.14 -14.43
C TRP A 86 -2.50 1.12 -15.45
N ASN A 87 -2.73 2.41 -15.24
CA ASN A 87 -2.38 3.49 -16.18
C ASN A 87 -0.96 4.06 -15.97
N GLY A 88 -0.14 3.43 -15.12
CA GLY A 88 1.24 3.84 -14.84
C GLY A 88 1.38 4.88 -13.73
N ALA A 89 2.62 5.14 -13.33
CA ALA A 89 2.92 6.01 -12.18
C ALA A 89 2.77 7.50 -12.50
N ASN A 90 2.88 7.90 -13.77
CA ASN A 90 2.77 9.29 -14.22
C ASN A 90 1.33 9.83 -14.17
N THR A 91 0.33 8.95 -14.11
CA THR A 91 -1.10 9.31 -14.08
C THR A 91 -1.67 9.38 -12.66
N VAL A 92 -0.85 9.06 -11.64
CA VAL A 92 -1.26 9.13 -10.23
C VAL A 92 -1.42 10.58 -9.78
N GLU A 93 -2.52 10.87 -9.09
CA GLU A 93 -2.83 12.17 -8.51
C GLU A 93 -2.61 12.14 -7.01
N VAL A 94 -1.98 13.18 -6.47
CA VAL A 94 -1.72 13.32 -5.03
C VAL A 94 -2.34 14.63 -4.58
N ILE A 95 -3.21 14.55 -3.59
CA ILE A 95 -3.93 15.70 -3.05
C ILE A 95 -3.59 15.81 -1.57
N LYS A 96 -3.11 16.99 -1.19
CA LYS A 96 -2.89 17.36 0.21
C LYS A 96 -4.04 18.26 0.65
N VAL A 97 -4.57 17.96 1.82
CA VAL A 97 -5.59 18.77 2.50
C VAL A 97 -5.03 19.18 3.84
N ASP A 98 -5.12 20.46 4.18
CA ASP A 98 -4.57 20.96 5.45
C ASP A 98 -5.30 20.30 6.63
N GLY A 99 -4.54 19.75 7.57
CA GLY A 99 -5.10 19.02 8.71
C GLY A 99 -5.65 17.63 8.41
N ALA A 100 -5.55 17.14 7.16
CA ALA A 100 -6.00 15.81 6.77
C ALA A 100 -4.85 14.93 6.23
N PRO A 101 -5.04 13.60 6.23
CA PRO A 101 -4.14 12.65 5.57
C PRO A 101 -3.92 12.97 4.07
N VAL A 102 -2.76 12.61 3.54
CA VAL A 102 -2.49 12.76 2.10
C VAL A 102 -3.29 11.72 1.32
N LEU A 103 -4.07 12.18 0.35
CA LEU A 103 -4.90 11.36 -0.53
C LEU A 103 -4.13 11.09 -1.83
N VAL A 104 -4.15 9.84 -2.28
CA VAL A 104 -3.53 9.43 -3.55
C VAL A 104 -4.56 8.72 -4.41
N GLY A 105 -4.95 9.34 -5.53
CA GLY A 105 -5.83 8.78 -6.54
C GLY A 105 -5.03 8.07 -7.63
N ILE A 106 -5.26 6.78 -7.80
CA ILE A 106 -4.62 6.00 -8.87
C ILE A 106 -5.66 5.65 -9.93
N PRO A 107 -5.48 6.11 -11.18
CA PRO A 107 -6.37 5.73 -12.26
C PRO A 107 -6.07 4.32 -12.76
N PHE A 108 -7.16 3.60 -13.00
CA PHE A 108 -7.20 2.28 -13.59
C PHE A 108 -8.24 2.25 -14.71
N THR A 109 -7.96 1.57 -15.81
CA THR A 109 -8.86 1.48 -16.97
C THR A 109 -9.51 0.11 -17.07
N LYS A 110 -10.84 0.09 -17.22
CA LYS A 110 -11.63 -1.11 -17.59
C LYS A 110 -12.58 -0.74 -18.72
N ASP A 111 -12.51 -1.49 -19.83
CA ASP A 111 -13.40 -1.30 -20.99
C ASP A 111 -13.45 0.15 -21.51
N GLY A 112 -12.29 0.83 -21.51
CA GLY A 112 -12.16 2.23 -21.91
C GLY A 112 -12.54 3.27 -20.85
N ASN A 113 -13.15 2.85 -19.73
CA ASN A 113 -13.53 3.74 -18.63
C ASN A 113 -12.40 3.84 -17.60
N ILE A 114 -12.04 5.06 -17.22
CA ILE A 114 -11.07 5.33 -16.15
C ILE A 114 -11.83 5.38 -14.82
N LYS A 115 -11.36 4.62 -13.84
CA LYS A 115 -11.82 4.68 -12.45
C LYS A 115 -10.65 4.98 -11.54
N PHE A 116 -10.83 5.93 -10.64
CA PHE A 116 -9.85 6.26 -9.62
C PHE A 116 -10.04 5.37 -8.40
N TYR A 117 -8.93 4.87 -7.89
CA TYR A 117 -8.87 4.15 -6.62
C TYR A 117 -8.03 4.94 -5.64
N ALA A 118 -8.57 5.16 -4.44
CA ALA A 118 -7.95 6.01 -3.44
C ALA A 118 -7.09 5.20 -2.46
N PHE A 119 -5.92 5.75 -2.17
CA PHE A 119 -5.03 5.35 -1.10
C PHE A 119 -4.80 6.54 -0.18
N VAL A 120 -4.62 6.28 1.11
CA VAL A 120 -4.40 7.32 2.11
C VAL A 120 -3.13 7.02 2.89
N PHE A 121 -2.24 8.00 2.97
CA PHE A 121 -1.13 7.96 3.92
C PHE A 121 -1.60 8.49 5.26
N LEU A 122 -1.72 7.61 6.24
CA LEU A 122 -1.93 8.00 7.62
C LEU A 122 -0.59 8.57 8.10
N GLY A 123 -0.56 9.85 8.47
CA GLY A 123 0.67 10.48 8.98
C GLY A 123 1.23 9.70 10.17
N ASN A 124 2.55 9.78 10.37
CA ASN A 124 3.16 9.43 11.66
C ASN A 124 2.75 10.45 12.72
#